data_AF-A0A953NU02-F1
#
_entry.id   AF-A0A953NU02-F1
#
_cell.length_a   1.000
_cell.length_b   1.000
_cell.length_c   1.000
_cell.angle_alpha   90.00
_cell.angle_beta   90.00
_cell.angle_gamma   90.00
#
_symmetry.space_group_name_H-M   'P 1'
#
loop_
_entity.id
_entity.type
_entity.pdbx_description
1 polymer ?
#
loop_
_entity_poly.entity_id
_entity_poly.type
_entity_poly.pdbx_seq_one_letter_code
_entity_poly.pdbx_strand_id
1 'polypeptide(L)' 'MPYPGESQDFARVPMKVSKLPTTVEDFRIAFDHEGDACTMRFDWETTRASVQIQEKK' A
#
# COMPACT_ATOMS: atom_id res chain seq x y z
N MET A 1 12.60 6.13 -20.01
CA MET A 1 13.19 7.16 -19.13
C MET A 1 13.67 6.45 -17.87
N PRO A 2 14.93 6.58 -17.47
CA PRO A 2 15.43 5.92 -16.26
C PRO A 2 14.79 6.54 -15.01
N TYR A 3 14.66 5.74 -13.95
CA TYR A 3 14.20 6.22 -12.65
C TYR A 3 15.15 7.32 -12.14
N PRO A 4 14.66 8.53 -11.80
CA PRO A 4 15.50 9.68 -11.49
C PRO A 4 16.20 9.61 -10.13
N GLY A 5 15.93 8.56 -9.35
CA GLY A 5 16.60 8.29 -8.07
C GLY A 5 15.80 8.76 -6.86
N GLU A 6 16.29 8.34 -5.69
CA GLU A 6 15.60 8.44 -4.40
C GLU A 6 15.28 9.88 -4.00
N SER A 7 16.15 10.82 -4.37
CA SER A 7 16.02 12.24 -4.05
C SER A 7 14.87 12.93 -4.78
N GLN A 8 14.32 12.29 -5.81
CA GLN A 8 13.18 12.79 -6.59
C GLN A 8 11.87 12.08 -6.23
N ASP A 9 11.89 11.18 -5.23
CA ASP A 9 10.67 10.54 -4.74
C ASP A 9 9.84 11.53 -3.92
N PHE A 10 8.54 11.61 -4.21
CA PHE A 10 7.61 12.36 -3.38
C PHE A 10 7.51 11.79 -1.96
N ALA A 11 7.45 10.46 -1.84
CA ALA A 11 7.46 9.75 -0.58
C ALA A 11 7.98 8.32 -0.74
N ARG A 12 8.67 7.84 0.29
CA ARG A 12 9.07 6.44 0.45
C ARG A 12 8.35 5.88 1.66
N VAL A 13 7.36 5.02 1.40
CA VAL A 13 6.52 4.43 2.44
C VAL A 13 6.84 2.94 2.54
N PRO A 14 7.21 2.44 3.73
CA PRO A 14 7.44 1.01 3.93
C PRO A 14 6.18 0.19 3.62
N MET A 15 6.32 -0.77 2.72
CA MET A 15 5.26 -1.72 2.39
C MET A 15 5.33 -2.95 3.29
N LYS A 16 4.18 -3.44 3.73
CA LYS A 16 4.02 -4.70 4.46
C LYS A 16 3.29 -5.70 3.58
N VAL A 17 3.79 -6.94 3.57
CA VAL A 17 3.18 -8.06 2.84
C VAL A 17 2.67 -9.09 3.84
N SER A 18 1.46 -9.61 3.60
CA SER A 18 0.80 -10.59 4.44
C SER A 18 -0.04 -11.55 3.60
N LYS A 19 -0.41 -12.69 4.18
CA LYS A 19 -1.28 -13.68 3.54
C LYS A 19 -2.75 -13.40 3.86
N LEU A 20 -3.61 -13.44 2.85
CA LEU A 20 -5.05 -13.38 3.00
C LEU A 20 -5.62 -14.74 3.45
N PRO A 21 -6.68 -14.74 4.26
CA PRO A 21 -7.33 -15.97 4.69
C PRO A 21 -8.07 -16.69 3.55
N THR A 22 -8.41 -15.96 2.49
CA THR A 22 -9.14 -16.45 1.31
C THR A 22 -8.53 -15.89 0.04
N THR A 23 -8.58 -16.66 -1.04
CA THR A 23 -8.16 -16.21 -2.38
C THR A 23 -9.11 -15.14 -2.90
N VAL A 24 -8.57 -14.06 -3.45
CA VAL A 24 -9.31 -13.07 -4.24
C VAL A 24 -8.98 -13.23 -5.73
N GLU A 25 -10.02 -13.28 -6.56
CA GLU A 25 -9.89 -13.44 -8.02
C GLU A 25 -9.53 -12.13 -8.72
N ASP A 26 -10.15 -11.03 -8.29
CA ASP A 26 -9.90 -9.70 -8.84
C ASP A 26 -8.83 -8.97 -8.03
N PHE A 27 -7.92 -8.31 -8.74
CA PHE A 27 -6.98 -7.37 -8.12
C PHE A 27 -7.77 -6.20 -7.51
N ARG A 28 -7.64 -6.00 -6.20
CA ARG A 28 -8.40 -4.98 -5.47
C ARG A 28 -7.49 -3.96 -4.80
N ILE A 29 -7.82 -2.69 -4.99
CA ILE A 29 -7.25 -1.55 -4.23
C ILE A 29 -8.31 -1.07 -3.25
N ALA A 30 -7.96 -0.97 -1.97
CA ALA A 30 -8.85 -0.46 -0.92
C ALA A 30 -8.12 0.54 -0.02
N PHE A 31 -8.89 1.45 0.57
CA PHE A 31 -8.43 2.46 1.51
C PHE A 31 -9.20 2.33 2.82
N ASP A 32 -8.52 1.91 3.87
CA ASP A 32 -9.08 1.82 5.21
C ASP A 32 -8.66 3.08 6.00
N HIS A 33 -9.63 3.94 6.32
CA HIS A 33 -9.37 5.19 7.04
C HIS A 33 -9.36 4.96 8.55
N GLU A 34 -8.35 5.52 9.23
CA GLU A 34 -8.12 5.42 10.66
C GLU A 34 -7.76 6.80 11.23
N GLY A 35 -8.76 7.67 11.40
CA GLY A 35 -8.53 9.04 11.88
C GLY A 35 -7.65 9.84 10.92
N ASP A 36 -6.48 10.29 11.40
CA ASP A 36 -5.47 11.04 10.63
C ASP A 36 -4.58 10.13 9.74
N ALA A 37 -4.84 8.82 9.74
CA ALA A 37 -4.11 7.82 8.96
C ALA A 37 -5.02 7.10 7.96
N CYS A 38 -4.41 6.55 6.92
CA CYS A 38 -5.09 5.72 5.93
C CYS A 38 -4.19 4.53 5.54
N THR A 39 -4.72 3.32 5.62
CA THR A 39 -4.03 2.13 5.11
C THR A 39 -4.54 1.84 3.70
N MET A 40 -3.66 1.97 2.71
CA MET A 40 -3.94 1.52 1.35
C MET A 40 -3.52 0.05 1.22
N ARG A 41 -4.42 -0.79 0.71
CA ARG A 41 -4.19 -2.23 0.52
C ARG A 41 -4.38 -2.63 -0.93
N PHE A 42 -3.51 -3.53 -1.37
CA PHE A 42 -3.54 -4.22 -2.65
C PHE A 42 -3.69 -5.72 -2.39
N ASP A 43 -4.81 -6.28 -2.84
CA ASP A 43 -5.14 -7.68 -2.63
C ASP A 43 -5.16 -8.41 -3.99
N TRP A 44 -4.45 -9.53 -4.08
CA TRP A 44 -4.44 -10.43 -5.25
C TRP A 44 -4.12 -11.86 -4.81
N GLU A 45 -4.90 -12.83 -5.30
CA GLU A 45 -4.86 -14.22 -4.84
C GLU A 45 -4.90 -14.31 -3.31
N THR A 46 -3.87 -14.88 -2.69
CA THR A 46 -3.75 -14.97 -1.23
C THR A 46 -2.77 -13.94 -0.66
N THR A 47 -2.43 -12.91 -1.43
CA THR A 47 -1.43 -11.89 -1.04
C THR A 47 -2.10 -10.56 -0.79
N ARG A 48 -1.74 -9.94 0.33
CA ARG A 48 -2.07 -8.56 0.66
C ARG A 48 -0.79 -7.76 0.85
N ALA A 49 -0.57 -6.79 -0.04
CA ALA A 49 0.39 -5.72 0.18
C ALA A 49 -0.33 -4.51 0.78
N SER A 50 0.33 -3.80 1.70
CA SER A 50 -0.26 -2.64 2.36
C SER A 50 0.78 -1.58 2.66
N VAL A 51 0.36 -0.32 2.58
CA VAL A 51 1.15 0.83 3.01
C VAL A 51 0.28 1.69 3.93
N GLN A 52 0.88 2.20 5.00
CA GLN A 52 0.21 3.16 5.88
C GLN A 52 0.62 4.57 5.47
N ILE A 53 -0.37 5.40 5.18
CA ILE A 53 -0.23 6.81 4.80
C ILE A 53 -0.69 7.62 6.00
N GLN A 54 0.10 8.61 6.39
CA GLN A 54 -0.26 9.57 7.43
C GLN A 54 0.02 10.97 6.90
N GLU A 55 -0.82 11.92 7.27
CA GLU A 55 -0.55 13.32 6.97
C GLU A 55 0.74 13.75 7.68
N LYS A 56 1.67 14.34 6.93
CA LYS A 56 2.82 15.01 7.54
C LYS A 56 2.33 16.35 8.09
N LYS A 57 2.28 16.48 9.41
CA LYS A 57 2.13 17.77 10.10
C LYS A 57 3.39 18.62 9.95
#